data_AF-A0A0J8UCA2-F1
#
_entry.id   AF-A0A0J8UCA2-F1
#
_cell.length_a   1.000
_cell.length_b   1.000
_cell.length_c   1.000
_cell.angle_alpha   90.00
_cell.angle_beta   90.00
_cell.angle_gamma   90.00
#
_symmetry.space_group_name_H-M   'P 1'
#
loop_
_entity.id
_entity.type
_entity.pdbx_description
1 polymer ?
#
loop_
_entity_poly.entity_id
_entity_poly.type
_entity_poly.pdbx_seq_one_letter_code
_entity_poly.pdbx_strand_id
1 'polypeptide(L)'
;MRIATLQFSPRLRDVDGNIERGEEILNKWEQSHGDEARKLDLLVLPEMAFTGYNFSSLETIKPYLEPTRSGPTAKWARSTARRLGCVVCVGYPEVPLLIKLGPDVGAKSPPETEDSNLWNQRNS
;
A
#
# COMPACT_ATOMS: atom_id res chain seq x y z
N MET A 1 20.40 -4.96 -13.07
CA MET A 1 19.15 -4.74 -12.31
C MET A 1 18.02 -4.55 -13.30
N ARG A 2 16.96 -5.36 -13.21
CA ARG A 2 15.74 -5.29 -14.03
C ARG A 2 14.61 -4.76 -13.16
N ILE A 3 14.00 -3.68 -13.62
CA ILE A 3 13.01 -2.95 -12.85
C ILE A 3 11.73 -2.87 -13.68
N ALA A 4 10.59 -3.08 -13.04
CA ALA A 4 9.28 -2.92 -13.64
C ALA A 4 8.39 -2.06 -12.73
N THR A 5 7.42 -1.41 -13.35
CA THR A 5 6.37 -0.67 -12.67
C THR A 5 5.01 -1.26 -13.04
N LEU A 6 4.16 -1.54 -12.06
CA LEU A 6 2.79 -2.00 -12.30
C LEU A 6 1.82 -0.80 -12.19
N GLN A 7 1.56 -0.14 -13.31
CA GLN A 7 0.70 1.04 -13.35
C GLN A 7 -0.75 0.68 -13.73
N PHE A 8 -1.71 1.13 -12.93
CA PHE A 8 -3.14 1.04 -13.20
C PHE A 8 -3.88 2.18 -12.49
N SER A 9 -5.18 2.33 -12.77
CA SER A 9 -6.04 3.34 -12.14
C SER A 9 -6.86 2.70 -11.02
N PRO A 10 -6.42 2.79 -9.74
CA PRO A 10 -7.14 2.19 -8.64
C PRO A 10 -8.46 2.92 -8.40
N ARG A 11 -9.53 2.14 -8.24
CA ARG A 11 -10.84 2.63 -7.83
C ARG A 11 -10.84 2.89 -6.34
N LEU A 12 -11.25 4.10 -5.96
CA LEU A 12 -11.36 4.49 -4.56
C LEU A 12 -12.22 3.47 -3.80
N ARG A 13 -11.70 2.94 -2.68
CA ARG A 13 -12.39 2.02 -1.76
C ARG A 13 -12.64 0.59 -2.25
N ASP A 14 -12.16 0.22 -3.44
CA ASP A 14 -12.37 -1.12 -4.03
C ASP A 14 -11.11 -1.99 -3.93
N VAL A 15 -10.80 -2.45 -2.72
CA VAL A 15 -9.53 -3.17 -2.44
C VAL A 15 -9.39 -4.43 -3.25
N ASP A 16 -10.41 -5.28 -3.23
CA ASP A 16 -10.37 -6.56 -3.93
C ASP A 16 -10.35 -6.36 -5.45
N GLY A 17 -11.16 -5.45 -5.99
CA GLY A 17 -11.17 -5.15 -7.42
C GLY A 17 -9.85 -4.54 -7.93
N ASN A 18 -9.19 -3.72 -7.11
CA ASN A 18 -7.87 -3.18 -7.45
C ASN A 18 -6.78 -4.25 -7.42
N ILE A 19 -6.82 -5.18 -6.46
CA ILE A 19 -5.90 -6.33 -6.42
C ILE A 19 -6.11 -7.22 -7.64
N GLU A 20 -7.36 -7.55 -7.97
CA GLU A 20 -7.70 -8.35 -9.15
C GLU A 20 -7.16 -7.69 -10.42
N ARG A 21 -7.37 -6.38 -10.59
CA ARG A 21 -6.86 -5.64 -11.74
C ARG A 21 -5.33 -5.62 -11.82
N GLY A 22 -4.66 -5.46 -10.69
CA GLY A 22 -3.20 -5.55 -10.61
C GLY A 22 -2.69 -6.94 -11.02
N GLU A 23 -3.34 -7.99 -10.53
CA GLU A 23 -3.04 -9.38 -10.91
C GLU A 23 -3.28 -9.65 -12.39
N GLU A 24 -4.38 -9.19 -12.97
CA GLU A 24 -4.65 -9.35 -14.41
C GLU A 24 -3.53 -8.78 -15.28
N ILE A 25 -3.05 -7.58 -14.96
CA ILE A 25 -1.99 -6.90 -15.71
C ILE A 25 -0.67 -7.66 -15.54
N LEU A 26 -0.34 -8.03 -14.30
CA LEU A 26 0.89 -8.74 -13.98
C LEU A 26 0.92 -10.12 -14.63
N ASN A 27 -0.18 -10.87 -14.60
CA ASN A 27 -0.29 -12.20 -15.20
C ASN A 27 -0.14 -12.16 -16.73
N LYS A 28 -0.71 -11.14 -17.39
CA LYS A 28 -0.50 -10.94 -18.84
C LYS A 28 0.98 -10.66 -19.16
N TRP A 29 1.64 -9.84 -18.34
CA TRP A 29 3.06 -9.56 -18.49
C TRP A 29 3.91 -10.82 -18.27
N GLU A 30 3.64 -11.59 -17.22
CA GLU A 30 4.35 -12.86 -16.95
C GLU A 30 4.22 -13.84 -18.11
N GLN A 31 3.00 -14.00 -18.65
CA GLN A 31 2.74 -14.87 -19.81
C GLN A 31 3.51 -14.43 -21.05
N SER A 32 3.64 -13.13 -21.31
CA SER A 32 4.35 -12.64 -22.49
C SER A 32 5.87 -12.67 -22.36
N HIS A 33 6.42 -12.79 -21.14
CA HIS A 33 7.87 -12.78 -20.89
C HIS A 33 8.43 -14.15 -20.48
N GLY A 34 7.58 -15.11 -20.10
CA GLY A 34 8.00 -16.46 -19.74
C GLY A 34 9.07 -16.46 -18.65
N ASP A 35 10.16 -17.19 -18.87
CA ASP A 35 11.25 -17.30 -17.90
C ASP A 35 12.00 -15.98 -17.65
N GLU A 36 11.95 -15.01 -18.57
CA GLU A 36 12.56 -13.69 -18.33
C GLU A 36 11.84 -12.92 -17.22
N ALA A 37 10.57 -13.24 -16.92
CA ALA A 37 9.82 -12.63 -15.82
C ALA A 37 10.48 -12.90 -14.46
N ARG A 38 11.10 -14.08 -14.29
CA ARG A 38 11.80 -14.48 -13.05
C ARG A 38 13.16 -13.81 -12.85
N LYS A 39 13.61 -13.02 -13.82
CA LYS A 39 14.85 -12.23 -13.72
C LYS A 39 14.57 -10.79 -13.26
N LEU A 40 13.32 -10.46 -12.93
CA LEU A 40 12.96 -9.16 -12.37
C LEU A 40 13.61 -8.99 -10.99
N ASP A 41 14.28 -7.87 -10.76
CA ASP A 41 14.91 -7.58 -9.46
C ASP A 41 14.00 -6.73 -8.57
N LEU A 42 13.24 -5.79 -9.17
CA LEU A 42 12.37 -4.86 -8.45
C LEU A 42 11.06 -4.59 -9.22
N LEU A 43 9.93 -4.75 -8.53
CA LEU A 43 8.59 -4.34 -8.96
C LEU A 43 8.11 -3.17 -8.10
N VAL A 44 7.78 -2.04 -8.72
CA VAL A 44 7.25 -0.85 -8.03
C VAL A 44 5.78 -0.62 -8.40
N LEU A 45 4.95 -0.39 -7.40
CA LEU A 45 3.54 -0.04 -7.53
C LEU A 45 3.32 1.43 -7.12
N PRO A 46 2.21 2.05 -7.56
CA PRO A 46 1.81 3.38 -7.13
C PRO A 46 1.61 3.52 -5.62
N GLU A 47 1.50 4.76 -5.19
CA GLU A 47 0.97 5.10 -3.87
C GLU A 47 -0.48 4.59 -3.71
N MET A 48 -0.79 4.04 -2.54
CA MET A 48 -2.12 3.54 -2.19
C MET A 48 -2.73 2.63 -3.28
N ALA A 49 -1.91 1.71 -3.79
CA ALA A 49 -2.16 0.99 -5.03
C ALA A 49 -3.50 0.22 -5.04
N PHE A 50 -3.94 -0.26 -3.87
CA PHE A 50 -5.17 -1.06 -3.79
C PHE A 50 -6.34 -0.32 -3.15
N THR A 51 -6.15 0.87 -2.58
CA THR A 51 -7.25 1.61 -1.91
C THR A 51 -7.74 2.81 -2.71
N GLY A 52 -6.94 3.29 -3.67
CA GLY A 52 -7.15 4.58 -4.32
C GLY A 52 -6.81 5.75 -3.40
N TYR A 53 -6.55 6.93 -3.94
CA TYR A 53 -5.88 7.98 -3.17
C TYR A 53 -6.81 8.98 -2.47
N ASN A 54 -7.83 9.48 -3.17
CA ASN A 54 -8.55 10.70 -2.79
C ASN A 54 -9.65 10.46 -1.73
N PHE A 55 -9.26 10.19 -0.49
CA PHE A 55 -10.17 10.12 0.66
C PHE A 55 -10.50 11.52 1.20
N SER A 56 -11.78 11.80 1.42
CA SER A 56 -12.25 13.14 1.81
C SER A 56 -12.06 13.48 3.29
N SER A 57 -11.77 12.49 4.13
CA SER A 57 -11.51 12.67 5.57
C SER A 57 -10.83 11.45 6.18
N LEU A 58 -10.29 11.62 7.40
CA LEU A 58 -9.74 10.52 8.19
C LEU A 58 -10.77 9.40 8.42
N GLU A 59 -12.03 9.74 8.69
CA GLU A 59 -13.09 8.72 8.87
C GLU A 59 -13.30 7.86 7.63
N THR A 60 -13.14 8.45 6.44
CA THR A 60 -13.37 7.71 5.19
C THR A 60 -12.24 6.74 4.83
N ILE A 61 -11.01 6.99 5.28
CA ILE A 61 -9.86 6.10 5.04
C ILE A 61 -9.72 5.03 6.13
N LYS A 62 -10.20 5.27 7.35
CA LYS A 62 -10.07 4.35 8.49
C LYS A 62 -10.39 2.88 8.19
N PRO A 63 -11.48 2.53 7.46
CA PRO A 63 -11.78 1.13 7.16
C PRO A 63 -10.75 0.42 6.26
N TYR A 64 -9.90 1.19 5.59
CA TYR A 64 -8.94 0.71 4.60
C TYR A 64 -7.50 0.71 5.13
N LEU A 65 -7.28 1.17 6.37
CA LEU A 65 -5.96 1.12 7.00
C LEU A 65 -5.55 -0.33 7.25
N GLU A 66 -4.37 -0.71 6.78
CA GLU A 66 -3.80 -2.03 7.06
C GLU A 66 -2.78 -1.93 8.19
N PRO A 67 -2.73 -2.91 9.12
CA PRO A 67 -1.72 -2.88 10.16
C PRO A 67 -0.32 -3.09 9.57
N THR A 68 0.68 -2.40 10.10
CA THR A 68 2.09 -2.48 9.67
C THR A 68 2.51 -3.89 9.26
N ARG A 69 2.95 -4.06 8.01
CA ARG A 69 3.46 -5.33 7.44
C ARG A 69 2.43 -6.48 7.38
N SER A 70 1.15 -6.21 7.60
CA SER A 70 0.06 -7.18 7.51
C SER A 70 -1.07 -6.62 6.63
N GLY A 71 -2.17 -7.34 6.49
CA GLY A 71 -3.27 -6.93 5.62
C GLY A 71 -3.14 -7.38 4.15
N PRO A 72 -4.14 -7.05 3.32
CA PRO A 72 -4.23 -7.48 1.94
C PRO A 72 -3.04 -7.03 1.07
N THR A 73 -2.61 -5.77 1.13
CA THR A 73 -1.49 -5.27 0.33
C THR A 73 -0.18 -5.97 0.70
N ALA A 74 0.10 -6.10 2.00
CA ALA A 74 1.32 -6.78 2.45
C ALA A 74 1.31 -8.28 2.11
N LYS A 75 0.14 -8.93 2.16
CA LYS A 75 -0.03 -10.34 1.74
C LYS A 75 0.21 -10.50 0.24
N TRP A 76 -0.38 -9.63 -0.57
CA TRP A 76 -0.20 -9.61 -2.02
C TRP A 76 1.27 -9.41 -2.39
N ALA A 77 1.92 -8.39 -1.83
CA ALA A 77 3.32 -8.08 -2.11
C ALA A 77 4.26 -9.24 -1.77
N ARG A 78 4.06 -9.91 -0.63
CA ARG A 78 4.85 -11.10 -0.25
C ARG A 78 4.61 -12.29 -1.16
N SER A 79 3.38 -12.49 -1.64
CA SER A 79 3.08 -13.56 -2.60
C SER A 79 3.78 -13.30 -3.93
N THR A 80 3.63 -12.08 -4.45
CA THR A 80 4.22 -11.63 -5.72
C THR A 80 5.75 -11.65 -5.69
N ALA A 81 6.37 -11.15 -4.61
CA ALA A 81 7.81 -11.19 -4.42
C ALA A 81 8.36 -12.63 -4.49
N ARG A 82 7.70 -13.59 -3.81
CA ARG A 82 8.10 -15.01 -3.85
C ARG A 82 7.89 -15.64 -5.23
N ARG A 83 6.76 -15.34 -5.87
CA ARG A 83 6.40 -15.86 -7.19
C ARG A 83 7.39 -15.44 -8.27
N LEU A 84 7.78 -14.16 -8.26
CA LEU A 84 8.67 -13.56 -9.26
C LEU A 84 10.15 -13.59 -8.89
N GLY A 85 10.48 -13.89 -7.62
CA GLY A 85 11.85 -13.83 -7.13
C GLY A 85 12.42 -12.42 -7.02
N CYS A 86 11.56 -11.40 -6.81
CA CYS A 86 11.93 -9.98 -6.84
C CYS A 86 11.57 -9.24 -5.54
N VAL A 87 12.11 -8.03 -5.37
CA VAL A 87 11.63 -7.08 -4.36
C VAL A 87 10.36 -6.40 -4.86
N VAL A 88 9.34 -6.26 -4.01
CA VAL A 88 8.11 -5.52 -4.32
C VAL A 88 8.02 -4.30 -3.43
N CYS A 89 7.89 -3.12 -4.05
CA CYS A 89 7.61 -1.84 -3.40
C CYS A 89 6.18 -1.43 -3.70
N VAL A 90 5.34 -1.27 -2.67
CA VAL A 90 3.93 -0.90 -2.81
C VAL A 90 3.50 0.03 -1.68
N GLY A 91 2.79 1.10 -2.03
CA GLY A 91 2.18 2.01 -1.04
C GLY A 91 0.80 1.52 -0.62
N TYR A 92 0.52 1.59 0.68
CA TYR A 92 -0.80 1.30 1.26
C TYR A 92 -1.03 2.21 2.48
N PRO A 93 -2.29 2.55 2.80
CA PRO A 93 -2.58 3.33 3.99
C PRO A 93 -2.38 2.46 5.23
N GLU A 94 -1.46 2.87 6.09
CA GLU A 94 -0.97 2.10 7.22
C GLU A 94 -1.58 2.58 8.55
N VAL A 95 -1.89 1.65 9.45
CA VAL A 95 -2.06 1.94 10.87
C VAL A 95 -0.97 1.22 11.67
N PRO A 96 -0.26 1.91 12.58
CA PRO A 96 0.68 1.25 13.48
C PRO A 96 -0.03 0.16 14.29
N LEU A 97 0.64 -0.97 14.49
CA LEU A 97 0.22 -1.95 15.49
C LEU A 97 0.28 -1.28 16.88
N LEU A 98 -0.84 -0.80 17.39
CA LEU A 98 -0.96 -0.43 18.78
C LEU A 98 -0.81 -1.72 19.59
N ILE A 99 0.37 -1.89 20.22
CA ILE A 99 0.46 -2.76 21.38
C ILE A 99 -0.60 -2.23 22.34
N LYS A 100 -1.63 -3.04 22.63
CA LYS A 100 -2.49 -2.78 23.79
C LYS A 100 -1.60 -2.85 25.02
N LEU A 101 -0.97 -1.73 25.36
CA LEU A 101 -0.57 -1.49 26.74
C LEU A 101 -1.86 -1.67 27.54
N GLY A 102 -1.78 -2.45 28.62
CA GLY A 102 -2.94 -2.81 29.44
C GLY A 102 -3.74 -1.58 29.90
N PRO A 103 -4.89 -1.79 30.56
CA PRO A 103 -5.91 -0.76 30.80
C PRO A 103 -5.50 0.46 31.65
N ASP A 104 -4.20 0.68 31.93
CA ASP A 104 -3.72 1.70 32.86
C ASP A 104 -2.70 2.70 32.28
N VAL A 105 -2.45 2.70 30.96
CA VAL A 105 -1.71 3.80 30.35
C VAL A 105 -2.72 4.73 29.69
N GLY A 106 -3.17 5.72 30.45
CA GLY A 106 -4.01 6.80 29.95
C GLY A 106 -3.43 7.31 28.63
N ALA A 107 -4.19 7.11 27.55
CA ALA A 107 -3.83 7.59 26.23
C ALA A 107 -3.76 9.11 26.28
N LYS A 108 -2.57 9.65 26.54
CA LYS A 108 -2.28 11.03 26.19
C LYS A 108 -2.25 11.04 24.66
N SER A 109 -3.09 11.87 24.08
CA SER A 109 -2.95 12.26 22.68
C SER A 109 -1.47 12.57 22.41
N PRO A 110 -0.91 12.11 21.28
CA PRO A 110 0.40 12.60 20.86
C PRO A 110 0.36 14.13 20.91
N PRO A 111 1.43 14.80 21.39
CA PRO A 111 1.50 16.25 21.24
C PRO A 111 1.27 16.57 19.76
N GLU A 112 0.34 17.47 19.47
CA GLU A 112 0.13 17.97 18.11
C GLU A 112 1.50 18.40 17.57
N THR A 113 2.03 17.65 16.61
CA THR A 113 3.30 18.00 16.00
C THR A 113 3.08 19.29 15.23
N GLU A 114 4.03 20.23 15.36
CA GLU A 114 4.04 21.53 14.67
C GLU A 114 3.86 21.40 13.13
N ASP A 115 4.06 20.21 12.57
CA ASP A 115 3.84 19.87 11.15
C ASP A 115 2.40 20.07 10.68
N SER A 116 1.41 19.92 11.57
CA SER A 116 0.00 20.16 11.26
C SER A 116 -0.29 21.63 10.93
N ASN A 117 0.48 22.57 11.50
CA ASN A 117 0.39 24.00 11.18
C ASN A 117 1.13 24.36 9.88
N LEU A 118 2.17 23.59 9.51
CA LEU A 118 2.93 23.82 8.27
C LEU A 118 2.13 23.44 7.01
N TRP A 119 1.27 22.43 7.07
CA TRP A 119 0.40 22.07 5.95
C TRP A 119 -0.64 23.15 5.64
N ASN A 120 -1.24 23.74 6.67
CA ASN A 120 -2.26 24.79 6.52
C ASN A 120 -1.66 26.11 6.04
N GLN A 121 -0.44 26.46 6.45
CA GLN A 121 0.22 27.71 6.04
C GLN A 121 0.74 27.68 4.59
N ARG A 122 1.01 26.50 4.01
CA ARG A 122 1.49 26.38 2.62
C ARG A 122 0.39 26.45 1.56
N ASN A 123 -0.86 26.26 1.96
CA ASN A 123 -2.01 26.18 1.05
C ASN A 123 -3.06 27.28 1.31
N SER A 124 -2.65 28.40 1.93
CA SER A 124 -3.45 29.61 2.12
C SER A 124 -3.02 30.72 1.15
#